data_AF-A0A1P8WD57-F1
#
_entry.id   AF-A0A1P8WD57-F1
#
_cell.length_a   1.000
_cell.length_b   1.000
_cell.length_c   1.000
_cell.angle_alpha   90.00
_cell.angle_beta   90.00
_cell.angle_gamma   90.00
#
_symmetry.space_group_name_H-M   'P 1'
#
loop_
_entity.id
_entity.type
_entity.pdbx_description
1 polymer ?
#
loop_
_entity_poly.entity_id
_entity_poly.type
_entity_poly.pdbx_seq_one_letter_code
_entity_poly.pdbx_strand_id
1 'polypeptide(L)'
;MASADTAEVLLAIPELSQPFYSPKRIKPTVSTRFYRPISAVFCVLLTTVFLSGCNNNREEDATVAGSGKGNAAAPNQETEGEKCRNKLAGAIRRVGPEALSVQANPERSINGLNAWIASCAADEMSALEISDATLKMVDSNPRVTAGRFTANDAWYIRDSLLLRDLTSAVWERTDSDDKQAAGKDALRVIRLFQWLVRNVSLLPDGADRVPLGPFDVLLTGRGTPQDRAWIFVEALRQQYIHSAFIVSTEAEPEEGGDLLATAEWLVVVQLEDGSMLFDPTVGVAVPSGENLNLKAPAPASVAALAEHPRWKSVSVRLVAQLATFAPRMLVLQNQLAAEDSAVLYEELTGGISDTTPLIDLAVAAGDGVWTAKDVSIWAYPEEQVVAAASLSEGQLLAYTNLLRPFDAPFERAIQSSRNLEDIPAVPRNLSDEERKQMVEERIMKAYEVFSADQSSENMFGTPSRRLLKARISQIMGHTDTSVIQQLQQIRITSMQDSFQIAVPEAVREQVPGMPKIMTIPFPPLVREVNQSSTGDSLYWTAMCQMDRGEVGASITTLANYRRQYPDGKWKYPSMVSHAEALLQQERTEDAIAMLQQANQDDNPEKQRVALMLDALQASDE
;
A
#
# COMPACT_ATOMS: atom_id res chain seq x y z
N MET A 1 -30.20 52.13 -3.75
CA MET A 1 -29.32 53.30 -3.95
C MET A 1 -27.96 52.92 -3.38
N ALA A 2 -26.87 52.70 -4.11
CA ALA A 2 -26.55 52.95 -5.51
C ALA A 2 -25.74 51.75 -6.06
N SER A 3 -25.86 51.57 -7.38
CA SER A 3 -25.24 50.56 -8.22
C SER A 3 -23.83 50.96 -8.70
N ALA A 4 -23.03 49.96 -9.07
CA ALA A 4 -22.02 49.91 -10.15
C ALA A 4 -20.93 48.91 -9.72
N ASP A 5 -20.31 48.09 -10.55
CA ASP A 5 -20.53 47.68 -11.94
C ASP A 5 -19.74 46.39 -12.10
N THR A 6 -20.33 45.41 -12.76
CA THR A 6 -19.73 44.14 -13.17
C THR A 6 -18.74 44.36 -14.32
N ALA A 7 -17.50 43.93 -14.16
CA ALA A 7 -16.57 43.72 -15.25
C ALA A 7 -16.06 42.27 -15.22
N GLU A 8 -16.57 41.47 -16.16
CA GLU A 8 -16.01 40.18 -16.56
C GLU A 8 -14.56 40.37 -17.01
N VAL A 9 -13.63 39.68 -16.36
CA VAL A 9 -12.28 39.48 -16.87
C VAL A 9 -12.12 38.01 -17.19
N LEU A 10 -12.36 37.68 -18.46
CA LEU A 10 -11.93 36.44 -19.12
C LEU A 10 -10.39 36.42 -19.13
N LEU A 11 -9.79 35.71 -18.18
CA LEU A 11 -8.37 35.32 -18.28
C LEU A 11 -8.29 33.95 -18.97
N ALA A 12 -8.00 34.01 -20.26
CA ALA A 12 -7.52 32.87 -21.02
C ALA A 12 -6.18 32.38 -20.42
N ILE A 13 -6.18 31.17 -19.87
CA ILE A 13 -4.98 30.47 -19.43
C ILE A 13 -4.34 29.85 -20.68
N PRO A 14 -3.09 30.18 -21.04
CA PRO A 14 -2.43 29.52 -22.17
C PRO A 14 -1.97 28.11 -21.75
N GLU A 15 -2.29 27.13 -22.59
CA GLU A 15 -1.74 25.76 -22.54
C GLU A 15 -0.21 25.79 -22.49
N LEU A 16 0.36 25.48 -21.32
CA LEU A 16 1.78 25.16 -21.20
C LEU A 16 1.96 23.65 -21.39
N SER A 17 1.86 23.22 -22.64
CA SER A 17 2.37 21.92 -23.07
C SER A 17 3.90 22.02 -23.25
N GLN A 18 4.67 21.62 -22.23
CA GLN A 18 6.09 21.31 -22.37
C GLN A 18 6.29 19.80 -22.19
N PRO A 19 6.84 19.09 -23.18
CA PRO A 19 6.97 17.64 -23.13
C PRO A 19 8.15 17.24 -22.25
N PHE A 20 7.89 16.36 -21.28
CA PHE A 20 8.95 15.64 -20.56
C PHE A 20 9.80 14.82 -21.55
N TYR A 21 11.10 14.97 -21.37
CA TYR A 21 12.19 14.44 -22.16
C TYR A 21 12.07 12.93 -22.44
N SER A 22 12.21 12.54 -23.71
CA SER A 22 12.30 11.16 -24.18
C SER A 22 13.73 10.62 -23.98
N PRO A 23 13.94 9.46 -23.33
CA PRO A 23 15.26 8.85 -23.26
C PRO A 23 15.65 8.29 -24.64
N LYS A 24 16.76 8.80 -25.21
CA LYS A 24 17.38 8.30 -26.44
C LYS A 24 17.72 6.81 -26.26
N ARG A 25 17.17 5.96 -27.12
CA ARG A 25 17.54 4.53 -27.25
C ARG A 25 19.04 4.39 -27.51
N ILE A 26 19.78 3.85 -26.54
CA ILE A 26 21.13 3.32 -26.76
C ILE A 26 20.97 1.84 -27.17
N LYS A 27 21.52 1.49 -28.34
CA LYS A 27 21.54 0.11 -28.85
C LYS A 27 22.54 -0.73 -28.03
N PRO A 28 22.21 -1.95 -27.61
CA PRO A 28 23.19 -2.83 -26.98
C PRO A 28 24.18 -3.32 -28.03
N THR A 29 25.47 -3.07 -27.80
CA THR A 29 26.56 -3.65 -28.59
C THR A 29 26.99 -4.94 -27.92
N VAL A 30 26.80 -6.06 -28.62
CA VAL A 30 27.24 -7.39 -28.21
C VAL A 30 28.76 -7.47 -28.35
N SER A 31 29.45 -7.89 -27.28
CA SER A 31 30.85 -8.30 -27.35
C SER A 31 31.03 -9.60 -26.57
N THR A 32 31.16 -10.69 -27.33
CA THR A 32 31.55 -12.03 -26.91
C THR A 32 33.06 -12.13 -26.74
N ARG A 33 33.53 -12.82 -25.68
CA ARG A 33 34.71 -13.73 -25.62
C ARG A 33 34.89 -14.25 -24.19
N PHE A 34 34.57 -15.52 -23.95
CA PHE A 34 35.50 -16.66 -23.89
C PHE A 34 36.38 -16.68 -22.63
N TYR A 35 36.05 -17.55 -21.66
CA TYR A 35 37.01 -18.36 -20.89
C TYR A 35 36.28 -19.53 -20.19
N ARG A 36 36.70 -20.75 -20.55
CA ARG A 36 36.52 -22.06 -19.87
C ARG A 36 37.70 -22.92 -20.36
N PRO A 37 38.07 -24.07 -19.75
CA PRO A 37 37.48 -24.76 -18.59
C PRO A 37 38.52 -25.25 -17.56
N ILE A 38 38.10 -25.93 -16.48
CA ILE A 38 38.65 -27.21 -16.00
C ILE A 38 37.58 -27.89 -15.11
N SER A 39 37.53 -29.20 -15.26
CA SER A 39 36.46 -30.17 -14.93
C SER A 39 36.56 -30.80 -13.53
N ALA A 40 35.43 -31.32 -13.02
CA ALA A 40 35.26 -32.62 -12.31
C ALA A 40 33.84 -32.65 -11.70
N VAL A 41 32.85 -33.32 -12.30
CA VAL A 41 32.47 -34.74 -12.13
C VAL A 41 32.17 -35.11 -10.66
N PHE A 42 30.89 -35.15 -10.29
CA PHE A 42 30.27 -36.29 -9.59
C PHE A 42 28.73 -36.25 -9.77
N CYS A 43 28.22 -37.26 -10.47
CA CYS A 43 26.80 -37.60 -10.58
C CYS A 43 26.41 -38.56 -9.45
N VAL A 44 25.16 -38.50 -8.99
CA VAL A 44 24.16 -39.60 -8.81
C VAL A 44 22.93 -38.97 -8.15
N LEU A 45 21.93 -38.52 -8.91
CA LEU A 45 20.71 -39.21 -9.35
C LEU A 45 19.71 -39.59 -8.22
N LEU A 46 18.72 -38.71 -8.07
CA LEU A 46 17.41 -38.93 -7.47
C LEU A 46 16.60 -39.91 -8.32
N THR A 47 16.09 -40.96 -7.69
CA THR A 47 15.09 -41.88 -8.23
C THR A 47 13.69 -41.42 -7.83
N THR A 48 12.91 -40.99 -8.82
CA THR A 48 11.44 -40.91 -8.77
C THR A 48 10.83 -42.29 -9.03
N VAL A 49 9.98 -42.76 -8.14
CA VAL A 49 9.10 -43.92 -8.36
C VAL A 49 7.73 -43.41 -8.81
N PHE A 50 7.41 -43.62 -10.09
CA PHE A 50 6.03 -43.63 -10.59
C PHE A 50 5.59 -45.10 -10.67
N LEU A 51 4.48 -45.43 -10.02
CA LEU A 51 3.78 -46.70 -10.18
C LEU A 51 2.34 -46.44 -10.66
N SER A 52 2.08 -47.00 -11.86
CA SER A 52 0.91 -47.82 -12.21
C SER A 52 -0.44 -47.17 -12.53
N GLY A 53 -0.95 -47.48 -13.74
CA GLY A 53 -2.39 -47.52 -14.01
C GLY A 53 -2.83 -47.43 -15.49
N CYS A 54 -2.58 -48.48 -16.29
CA CYS A 54 -3.25 -48.75 -17.59
C CYS A 54 -4.77 -49.02 -17.37
N ASN A 55 -5.69 -49.17 -18.34
CA ASN A 55 -5.67 -49.48 -19.77
C ASN A 55 -7.12 -49.36 -20.31
N ASN A 56 -7.31 -49.15 -21.62
CA ASN A 56 -8.33 -49.89 -22.39
C ASN A 56 -8.08 -49.82 -23.91
N ASN A 57 -7.46 -50.89 -24.41
CA ASN A 57 -7.59 -51.60 -25.69
C ASN A 57 -8.41 -50.98 -26.84
N ARG A 58 -7.85 -50.98 -28.06
CA ARG A 58 -8.15 -51.99 -29.09
C ARG A 58 -7.15 -51.96 -30.27
N GLU A 59 -6.79 -53.16 -30.74
CA GLU A 59 -6.05 -53.56 -31.96
C GLU A 59 -6.68 -52.96 -33.24
N GLU A 60 -6.06 -52.80 -34.42
CA GLU A 60 -5.29 -53.78 -35.21
C GLU A 60 -4.69 -53.10 -36.48
N ASP A 61 -3.59 -53.67 -36.98
CA ASP A 61 -3.08 -53.71 -38.37
C ASP A 61 -2.35 -52.55 -39.12
N ALA A 62 -1.05 -52.81 -39.31
CA ALA A 62 -0.29 -53.00 -40.57
C ALA A 62 -0.15 -51.87 -41.62
N THR A 63 1.09 -51.32 -41.63
CA THR A 63 1.96 -51.01 -42.79
C THR A 63 1.40 -50.30 -44.02
N VAL A 64 1.73 -49.00 -44.17
CA VAL A 64 2.13 -48.39 -45.46
C VAL A 64 3.20 -47.32 -45.21
N ALA A 65 4.36 -47.49 -45.83
CA ALA A 65 5.38 -46.44 -45.95
C ALA A 65 5.02 -45.51 -47.12
N GLY A 66 5.01 -44.19 -46.89
CA GLY A 66 4.85 -43.22 -47.97
C GLY A 66 4.64 -41.78 -47.50
N SER A 67 5.74 -41.01 -47.48
CA SER A 67 5.85 -39.58 -47.82
C SER A 67 4.58 -38.71 -47.77
N GLY A 68 4.50 -37.78 -46.81
CA GLY A 68 3.51 -36.71 -46.88
C GLY A 68 3.63 -35.65 -45.78
N LYS A 69 4.23 -34.51 -46.16
CA LYS A 69 3.93 -33.12 -45.74
C LYS A 69 3.81 -32.80 -44.24
N GLY A 70 4.64 -31.84 -43.82
CA GLY A 70 4.53 -31.17 -42.53
C GLY A 70 3.14 -30.59 -42.29
N ASN A 71 2.55 -30.98 -41.17
CA ASN A 71 1.49 -30.21 -40.55
C ASN A 71 2.16 -29.03 -39.83
N ALA A 72 2.30 -27.93 -40.55
CA ALA A 72 2.30 -26.63 -39.91
C ALA A 72 1.01 -26.56 -39.09
N ALA A 73 1.13 -26.40 -37.77
CA ALA A 73 0.00 -26.11 -36.91
C ALA A 73 -0.76 -24.93 -37.53
N ALA A 74 -2.03 -25.15 -37.87
CA ALA A 74 -2.89 -24.07 -38.32
C ALA A 74 -2.86 -22.97 -37.25
N PRO A 75 -2.74 -21.68 -37.62
CA PRO A 75 -2.81 -20.61 -36.63
C PRO A 75 -4.17 -20.71 -35.94
N ASN A 76 -4.16 -20.97 -34.63
CA ASN A 76 -5.38 -20.91 -33.81
C ASN A 76 -6.02 -19.54 -34.06
N GLN A 77 -7.17 -19.53 -34.73
CA GLN A 77 -7.95 -18.31 -34.90
C GLN A 77 -8.57 -17.99 -33.55
N GLU A 78 -7.99 -17.01 -32.87
CA GLU A 78 -8.49 -16.46 -31.62
C GLU A 78 -9.92 -15.94 -31.82
N THR A 79 -10.85 -16.41 -30.99
CA THR A 79 -12.26 -15.96 -31.05
C THR A 79 -12.36 -14.48 -30.64
N GLU A 80 -13.38 -13.75 -31.11
CA GLU A 80 -13.56 -12.33 -30.70
C GLU A 80 -13.70 -12.18 -29.18
N GLY A 81 -14.37 -13.12 -28.51
CA GLY A 81 -14.45 -13.14 -27.04
C GLY A 81 -13.09 -13.33 -26.36
N GLU A 82 -12.21 -14.17 -26.93
CA GLU A 82 -10.85 -14.36 -26.42
C GLU A 82 -9.98 -13.11 -26.63
N LYS A 83 -10.10 -12.44 -27.79
CA LYS A 83 -9.45 -11.15 -28.03
C LYS A 83 -9.88 -10.10 -27.00
N CYS A 84 -11.18 -10.03 -26.70
CA CYS A 84 -11.71 -9.10 -25.71
C CYS A 84 -11.19 -9.38 -24.30
N ARG A 85 -11.18 -10.66 -23.88
CA ARG A 85 -10.58 -11.07 -22.59
C ARG A 85 -9.09 -10.75 -22.52
N ASN A 86 -8.32 -11.06 -23.57
CA ASN A 86 -6.88 -10.80 -23.62
C ASN A 86 -6.57 -9.30 -23.58
N LYS A 87 -7.39 -8.48 -24.25
CA LYS A 87 -7.29 -7.02 -24.20
C LYS A 87 -7.58 -6.48 -22.80
N LEU A 88 -8.61 -7.01 -22.13
CA LEU A 88 -8.96 -6.65 -20.76
C LEU A 88 -7.87 -7.05 -19.77
N ALA A 89 -7.44 -8.31 -19.77
CA ALA A 89 -6.37 -8.81 -18.90
C ALA A 89 -5.06 -8.01 -19.13
N GLY A 90 -4.77 -7.60 -20.36
CA GLY A 90 -3.67 -6.69 -20.66
C GLY A 90 -3.83 -5.29 -20.06
N ALA A 91 -5.06 -4.76 -19.99
CA ALA A 91 -5.35 -3.48 -19.35
C ALA A 91 -5.31 -3.59 -17.81
N ILE A 92 -5.91 -4.64 -17.23
CA ILE A 92 -5.92 -4.91 -15.78
C ILE A 92 -4.52 -5.06 -15.22
N ARG A 93 -3.66 -5.87 -15.87
CA ARG A 93 -2.25 -6.00 -15.46
C ARG A 93 -1.48 -4.68 -15.45
N ARG A 94 -1.90 -3.67 -16.22
CA ARG A 94 -1.27 -2.34 -16.22
C ARG A 94 -1.80 -1.41 -15.13
N VAL A 95 -3.01 -1.62 -14.63
CA VAL A 95 -3.56 -0.90 -13.46
C VAL A 95 -3.25 -1.62 -12.14
N GLY A 96 -2.82 -2.89 -12.19
CA GLY A 96 -2.48 -3.65 -10.99
C GLY A 96 -1.44 -2.95 -10.08
N PRO A 97 -1.45 -3.24 -8.77
CA PRO A 97 -0.66 -2.53 -7.75
C PRO A 97 0.82 -2.40 -8.11
N GLU A 98 1.49 -3.49 -8.50
CA GLU A 98 2.92 -3.45 -8.82
C GLU A 98 3.24 -2.63 -10.08
N ALA A 99 2.39 -2.74 -11.11
CA ALA A 99 2.62 -2.12 -12.40
C ALA A 99 2.36 -0.61 -12.36
N LEU A 100 1.22 -0.19 -11.79
CA LEU A 100 0.83 1.21 -11.78
C LEU A 100 1.72 2.05 -10.87
N SER A 101 2.23 1.45 -9.78
CA SER A 101 3.12 2.14 -8.83
C SER A 101 4.51 2.43 -9.37
N VAL A 102 4.96 1.67 -10.37
CA VAL A 102 6.25 1.90 -11.03
C VAL A 102 6.09 2.78 -12.28
N GLN A 103 4.91 2.82 -12.88
CA GLN A 103 4.66 3.62 -14.07
C GLN A 103 4.45 5.10 -13.73
N ALA A 104 5.15 5.98 -14.44
CA ALA A 104 5.02 7.42 -14.26
C ALA A 104 3.75 8.02 -14.88
N ASN A 105 3.00 7.26 -15.72
CA ASN A 105 1.83 7.79 -16.42
C ASN A 105 0.65 6.80 -16.46
N PRO A 106 -0.44 7.06 -15.71
CA PRO A 106 -1.66 6.22 -15.72
C PRO A 106 -2.44 6.26 -17.04
N GLU A 107 -2.23 7.25 -17.90
CA GLU A 107 -2.94 7.42 -19.18
C GLU A 107 -2.84 6.21 -20.10
N ARG A 108 -1.70 5.52 -20.11
CA ARG A 108 -1.53 4.31 -20.93
C ARG A 108 -2.45 3.18 -20.46
N SER A 109 -2.62 3.04 -19.15
CA SER A 109 -3.50 2.04 -18.56
C SER A 109 -4.96 2.38 -18.85
N ILE A 110 -5.34 3.65 -18.69
CA ILE A 110 -6.69 4.18 -18.99
C ILE A 110 -7.05 3.99 -20.46
N ASN A 111 -6.14 4.32 -21.38
CA ASN A 111 -6.35 4.15 -22.81
C ASN A 111 -6.61 2.68 -23.17
N GLY A 112 -5.97 1.75 -22.46
CA GLY A 112 -6.25 0.31 -22.58
C GLY A 112 -7.69 -0.06 -22.19
N LEU A 113 -8.15 0.43 -21.04
CA LEU A 113 -9.52 0.20 -20.54
C LEU A 113 -10.57 0.84 -21.46
N ASN A 114 -10.35 2.10 -21.87
CA ASN A 114 -11.26 2.80 -22.78
C ASN A 114 -11.29 2.19 -24.18
N ALA A 115 -10.15 1.71 -24.68
CA ALA A 115 -10.13 0.96 -25.93
C ALA A 115 -10.90 -0.36 -25.80
N TRP A 116 -10.82 -1.04 -24.66
CA TRP A 116 -11.54 -2.28 -24.40
C TRP A 116 -13.05 -2.05 -24.34
N ILE A 117 -13.53 -1.14 -23.50
CA ILE A 117 -14.98 -0.90 -23.34
C ILE A 117 -15.62 -0.50 -24.68
N ALA A 118 -14.95 0.35 -25.46
CA ALA A 118 -15.44 0.80 -26.76
C ALA A 118 -15.53 -0.34 -27.80
N SER A 119 -14.67 -1.36 -27.72
CA SER A 119 -14.66 -2.46 -28.70
C SER A 119 -15.40 -3.71 -28.26
N CYS A 120 -15.55 -3.92 -26.95
CA CYS A 120 -15.94 -5.21 -26.39
C CYS A 120 -17.18 -5.15 -25.50
N ALA A 121 -17.53 -3.98 -24.96
CA ALA A 121 -18.60 -3.85 -23.98
C ALA A 121 -19.46 -2.59 -24.16
N ALA A 122 -19.42 -1.97 -25.35
CA ALA A 122 -20.15 -0.73 -25.63
C ALA A 122 -21.67 -0.94 -25.53
N ASP A 123 -22.16 -2.05 -26.08
CA ASP A 123 -23.58 -2.40 -26.05
C ASP A 123 -24.05 -2.65 -24.62
N GLU A 124 -23.30 -3.44 -23.83
CA GLU A 124 -23.57 -3.68 -22.41
C GLU A 124 -23.62 -2.37 -21.62
N MET A 125 -22.65 -1.49 -21.80
CA MET A 125 -22.60 -0.19 -21.10
C MET A 125 -23.79 0.71 -21.47
N SER A 126 -24.19 0.70 -22.74
CA SER A 126 -25.32 1.51 -23.22
C SER A 126 -26.69 1.02 -22.73
N ALA A 127 -26.78 -0.23 -22.28
CA ALA A 127 -28.02 -0.83 -21.77
C ALA A 127 -28.27 -0.53 -20.29
N LEU A 128 -27.29 0.02 -19.56
CA LEU A 128 -27.40 0.31 -18.13
C LEU A 128 -27.91 1.74 -17.91
N GLU A 129 -29.01 1.87 -17.17
CA GLU A 129 -29.59 3.16 -16.80
C GLU A 129 -29.50 3.38 -15.30
N ILE A 130 -28.92 4.52 -14.89
CA ILE A 130 -28.81 4.87 -13.47
C ILE A 130 -30.14 5.41 -12.98
N SER A 131 -30.66 4.85 -11.88
CA SER A 131 -31.92 5.27 -11.29
C SER A 131 -31.86 6.71 -10.75
N ASP A 132 -33.00 7.41 -10.80
CA ASP A 132 -33.13 8.78 -10.28
C ASP A 132 -32.76 8.88 -8.79
N ALA A 133 -33.03 7.83 -8.02
CA ALA A 133 -32.67 7.76 -6.61
C ALA A 133 -31.15 7.75 -6.40
N THR A 134 -30.41 6.94 -7.17
CA THR A 134 -28.95 6.95 -7.17
C THR A 134 -28.43 8.32 -7.60
N LEU A 135 -28.94 8.88 -8.71
CA LEU A 135 -28.53 10.21 -9.19
C LEU A 135 -28.75 11.30 -8.15
N LYS A 136 -29.83 11.23 -7.37
CA LYS A 136 -30.08 12.18 -6.29
C LYS A 136 -29.08 12.03 -5.14
N MET A 137 -28.72 10.80 -4.74
CA MET A 137 -27.78 10.57 -3.64
C MET A 137 -26.34 10.97 -3.98
N VAL A 138 -25.95 10.85 -5.24
CA VAL A 138 -24.61 11.23 -5.72
C VAL A 138 -24.57 12.65 -6.30
N ASP A 139 -25.61 13.46 -6.07
CA ASP A 139 -25.75 14.82 -6.59
C ASP A 139 -25.50 14.94 -8.11
N SER A 140 -25.96 13.94 -8.87
CA SER A 140 -25.78 13.83 -10.33
C SER A 140 -24.31 13.96 -10.78
N ASN A 141 -23.37 13.52 -9.94
CA ASN A 141 -21.95 13.70 -10.20
C ASN A 141 -21.51 13.02 -11.52
N PRO A 142 -20.82 13.74 -12.42
CA PRO A 142 -20.41 13.21 -13.72
C PRO A 142 -19.43 12.04 -13.63
N ARG A 143 -18.76 11.84 -12.49
CA ARG A 143 -17.91 10.66 -12.26
C ARG A 143 -18.73 9.37 -12.19
N VAL A 144 -20.01 9.43 -11.81
CA VAL A 144 -20.89 8.25 -11.78
C VAL A 144 -21.46 7.97 -13.17
N THR A 145 -21.88 9.02 -13.89
CA THR A 145 -22.57 8.90 -15.18
C THR A 145 -21.63 8.77 -16.39
N ALA A 146 -20.34 9.02 -16.23
CA ALA A 146 -19.38 8.91 -17.33
C ALA A 146 -19.28 7.47 -17.87
N GLY A 147 -19.52 7.30 -19.17
CA GLY A 147 -19.36 6.02 -19.89
C GLY A 147 -17.92 5.65 -20.24
N ARG A 148 -16.92 6.34 -19.69
CA ARG A 148 -15.50 6.11 -19.95
C ARG A 148 -14.70 6.12 -18.65
N PHE A 149 -13.60 5.38 -18.64
CA PHE A 149 -12.64 5.36 -17.54
C PHE A 149 -11.76 6.63 -17.53
N THR A 150 -11.43 7.06 -16.31
CA THR A 150 -10.60 8.21 -15.96
C THR A 150 -9.36 7.77 -15.17
N ALA A 151 -8.48 8.71 -14.79
CA ALA A 151 -7.31 8.39 -13.97
C ALA A 151 -7.69 7.90 -12.57
N ASN A 152 -8.73 8.51 -11.98
CA ASN A 152 -9.24 8.10 -10.69
C ASN A 152 -9.78 6.67 -10.73
N ASP A 153 -10.41 6.26 -11.84
CA ASP A 153 -10.88 4.89 -12.01
C ASP A 153 -9.71 3.89 -12.00
N ALA A 154 -8.58 4.23 -12.63
CA ALA A 154 -7.39 3.38 -12.61
C ALA A 154 -6.81 3.22 -11.19
N TRP A 155 -6.82 4.28 -10.39
CA TRP A 155 -6.41 4.22 -8.97
C TRP A 155 -7.41 3.43 -8.12
N TYR A 156 -8.71 3.63 -8.32
CA TYR A 156 -9.74 2.85 -7.63
C TYR A 156 -9.63 1.34 -7.91
N ILE A 157 -9.43 0.96 -9.18
CA ILE A 157 -9.22 -0.45 -9.57
C ILE A 157 -7.94 -0.99 -8.93
N ARG A 158 -6.84 -0.23 -8.97
CA ARG A 158 -5.57 -0.62 -8.32
C ARG A 158 -5.79 -0.90 -6.84
N ASP A 159 -6.45 0.00 -6.15
CA ASP A 159 -6.66 -0.06 -4.71
C ASP A 159 -7.59 -1.25 -4.36
N SER A 160 -8.63 -1.50 -5.15
CA SER A 160 -9.51 -2.66 -4.99
C SER A 160 -8.74 -3.98 -5.14
N LEU A 161 -7.89 -4.10 -6.16
CA LEU A 161 -7.04 -5.28 -6.36
C LEU A 161 -6.04 -5.48 -5.20
N LEU A 162 -5.43 -4.39 -4.72
CA LEU A 162 -4.52 -4.44 -3.56
C LEU A 162 -5.24 -4.97 -2.31
N LEU A 163 -6.44 -4.42 -2.03
CA LEU A 163 -7.22 -4.79 -0.84
C LEU A 163 -7.79 -6.20 -0.94
N ARG A 164 -8.14 -6.67 -2.14
CA ARG A 164 -8.54 -8.05 -2.38
C ARG A 164 -7.44 -9.04 -2.01
N ASP A 165 -6.21 -8.79 -2.46
CA ASP A 165 -5.09 -9.68 -2.18
C ASP A 165 -4.73 -9.66 -0.69
N LEU A 166 -4.72 -8.47 -0.08
CA LEU A 166 -4.58 -8.30 1.37
C LEU A 166 -5.60 -9.15 2.15
N THR A 167 -6.89 -8.97 1.85
CA THR A 167 -7.97 -9.61 2.61
C THR A 167 -8.00 -11.12 2.40
N SER A 168 -7.76 -11.58 1.17
CA SER A 168 -7.62 -13.02 0.87
C SER A 168 -6.50 -13.65 1.71
N ALA A 169 -5.33 -13.00 1.79
CA ALA A 169 -4.22 -13.49 2.60
C ALA A 169 -4.52 -13.48 4.11
N VAL A 170 -5.27 -12.50 4.62
CA VAL A 170 -5.72 -12.50 6.03
C VAL A 170 -6.69 -13.66 6.29
N TRP A 171 -7.62 -13.92 5.36
CA TRP A 171 -8.58 -15.02 5.47
C TRP A 171 -7.86 -16.37 5.47
N GLU A 172 -6.99 -16.61 4.50
CA GLU A 172 -6.20 -17.85 4.39
C GLU A 172 -5.41 -18.16 5.67
N ARG A 173 -4.76 -17.15 6.27
CA ARG A 173 -4.04 -17.32 7.54
C ARG A 173 -4.95 -17.61 8.72
N THR A 174 -6.08 -16.92 8.80
CA THR A 174 -7.05 -17.13 9.90
C THR A 174 -7.64 -18.54 9.82
N ASP A 175 -7.85 -19.04 8.61
CA ASP A 175 -8.36 -20.38 8.35
C ASP A 175 -7.40 -21.50 8.76
N SER A 176 -6.09 -21.25 8.67
CA SER A 176 -5.08 -22.23 9.07
C SER A 176 -4.93 -22.37 10.58
N ASP A 177 -5.31 -21.34 11.35
CA ASP A 177 -5.08 -21.26 12.79
C ASP A 177 -6.22 -21.89 13.63
N ASP A 178 -7.45 -21.96 13.10
CA ASP A 178 -8.62 -22.29 13.90
C ASP A 178 -9.26 -23.66 13.59
N LYS A 179 -9.60 -24.42 14.64
CA LYS A 179 -10.23 -25.75 14.55
C LYS A 179 -11.76 -25.71 14.70
N GLN A 180 -12.36 -24.54 14.92
CA GLN A 180 -13.80 -24.37 15.02
C GLN A 180 -14.37 -23.58 13.83
N ALA A 181 -15.49 -24.06 13.30
CA ALA A 181 -16.15 -23.46 12.13
C ALA A 181 -17.10 -22.29 12.49
N ALA A 182 -17.56 -22.20 13.75
CA ALA A 182 -18.49 -21.16 14.20
C ALA A 182 -17.72 -19.89 14.59
N GLY A 183 -18.20 -18.71 14.17
CA GLY A 183 -17.58 -17.41 14.46
C GLY A 183 -16.33 -17.11 13.61
N LYS A 184 -16.08 -17.88 12.56
CA LYS A 184 -14.89 -17.77 11.71
C LYS A 184 -14.80 -16.42 11.00
N ASP A 185 -15.92 -15.91 10.48
CA ASP A 185 -15.97 -14.60 9.81
C ASP A 185 -15.77 -13.45 10.79
N ALA A 186 -16.35 -13.53 11.99
CA ALA A 186 -16.07 -12.56 13.05
C ALA A 186 -14.57 -12.49 13.37
N LEU A 187 -13.90 -13.66 13.53
CA LEU A 187 -12.46 -13.70 13.77
C LEU A 187 -11.67 -13.09 12.60
N ARG A 188 -12.01 -13.43 11.35
CA ARG A 188 -11.36 -12.89 10.15
C ARG A 188 -11.45 -11.36 10.09
N VAL A 189 -12.62 -10.79 10.37
CA VAL A 189 -12.83 -9.33 10.45
C VAL A 189 -11.97 -8.70 11.56
N ILE A 190 -11.95 -9.30 12.75
CA ILE A 190 -11.11 -8.83 13.88
C ILE A 190 -9.63 -8.86 13.47
N ARG A 191 -9.17 -9.93 12.82
CA ARG A 191 -7.78 -10.06 12.36
C ARG A 191 -7.40 -9.04 11.31
N LEU A 192 -8.30 -8.73 10.37
CA LEU A 192 -8.09 -7.67 9.38
C LEU A 192 -7.98 -6.30 10.04
N PHE A 193 -8.86 -5.99 10.98
CA PHE A 193 -8.81 -4.73 11.71
C PHE A 193 -7.50 -4.59 12.50
N GLN A 194 -7.10 -5.63 13.23
CA GLN A 194 -5.82 -5.67 13.95
C GLN A 194 -4.62 -5.51 12.99
N TRP A 195 -4.66 -6.16 11.83
CA TRP A 195 -3.60 -6.04 10.82
C TRP A 195 -3.49 -4.60 10.33
N LEU A 196 -4.62 -3.95 10.04
CA LEU A 196 -4.67 -2.58 9.58
C LEU A 196 -4.09 -1.61 10.61
N VAL A 197 -4.52 -1.72 11.86
CA VAL A 197 -4.04 -0.85 12.94
C VAL A 197 -2.53 -0.97 13.15
N ARG A 198 -1.94 -2.17 13.03
CA ARG A 198 -0.47 -2.36 13.08
C ARG A 198 0.27 -1.75 11.87
N ASN A 199 -0.37 -1.77 10.70
CA ASN A 199 0.26 -1.36 9.44
C ASN A 199 0.01 0.10 9.06
N VAL A 200 -0.97 0.76 9.69
CA VAL A 200 -1.30 2.17 9.49
C VAL A 200 -1.31 2.86 10.85
N SER A 201 -0.20 3.48 11.22
CA SER A 201 -0.07 4.22 12.48
C SER A 201 -0.66 5.62 12.36
N LEU A 202 -1.25 6.11 13.45
CA LEU A 202 -1.83 7.45 13.46
C LEU A 202 -0.77 8.54 13.33
N LEU A 203 -1.11 9.57 12.55
CA LEU A 203 -0.34 10.81 12.51
C LEU A 203 -0.55 11.59 13.81
N PRO A 204 0.46 12.31 14.31
CA PRO A 204 0.29 13.25 15.41
C PRO A 204 -0.75 14.34 15.07
N ASP A 205 -1.40 14.86 16.10
CA ASP A 205 -2.34 15.97 15.96
C ASP A 205 -1.67 17.19 15.32
N GLY A 206 -2.38 17.82 14.38
CA GLY A 206 -1.88 19.00 13.66
C GLY A 206 -0.75 18.72 12.66
N ALA A 207 -0.42 17.46 12.35
CA ALA A 207 0.55 17.15 11.32
C ALA A 207 0.07 17.65 9.94
N ASP A 208 0.92 18.42 9.25
CA ASP A 208 0.70 18.81 7.86
C ASP A 208 0.64 17.56 6.98
N ARG A 209 -0.53 17.33 6.38
CA ARG A 209 -0.79 16.13 5.58
C ARG A 209 -1.09 16.49 4.13
N VAL A 210 -0.45 15.73 3.24
CA VAL A 210 -0.87 15.65 1.84
C VAL A 210 -2.12 14.76 1.76
N PRO A 211 -3.17 15.15 1.01
CA PRO A 211 -4.27 14.25 0.68
C PRO A 211 -3.75 12.95 0.05
N LEU A 212 -4.15 11.80 0.59
CA LEU A 212 -3.66 10.48 0.16
C LEU A 212 -4.84 9.52 -0.05
N GLY A 213 -4.73 8.65 -1.05
CA GLY A 213 -5.65 7.53 -1.22
C GLY A 213 -5.25 6.29 -0.38
N PRO A 214 -6.09 5.24 -0.36
CA PRO A 214 -5.84 3.99 0.37
C PRO A 214 -4.46 3.39 0.10
N PHE A 215 -4.05 3.36 -1.17
CA PHE A 215 -2.73 2.84 -1.56
C PHE A 215 -1.58 3.60 -0.89
N ASP A 216 -1.58 4.93 -0.93
CA ASP A 216 -0.49 5.74 -0.39
C ASP A 216 -0.45 5.68 1.15
N VAL A 217 -1.61 5.63 1.80
CA VAL A 217 -1.71 5.42 3.25
C VAL A 217 -1.14 4.06 3.64
N LEU A 218 -1.51 2.99 2.95
CA LEU A 218 -0.96 1.65 3.21
C LEU A 218 0.53 1.58 2.90
N LEU A 219 0.97 2.20 1.80
CA LEU A 219 2.36 2.25 1.39
C LEU A 219 3.23 2.89 2.47
N THR A 220 2.88 4.09 2.89
CA THR A 220 3.59 4.85 3.93
C THR A 220 3.38 4.29 5.33
N GLY A 221 2.28 3.56 5.53
CA GLY A 221 1.79 3.02 6.79
C GLY A 221 1.43 4.08 7.82
N ARG A 222 0.99 5.26 7.36
CA ARG A 222 0.68 6.42 8.18
C ARG A 222 -0.62 7.05 7.71
N GLY A 223 -1.55 7.29 8.62
CA GLY A 223 -2.86 7.84 8.27
C GLY A 223 -3.60 8.44 9.45
N THR A 224 -4.82 8.89 9.20
CA THR A 224 -5.77 9.35 10.21
C THR A 224 -6.74 8.23 10.57
N PRO A 225 -7.57 8.40 11.63
CA PRO A 225 -8.65 7.47 11.92
C PRO A 225 -9.59 7.24 10.74
N GLN A 226 -9.87 8.30 9.96
CA GLN A 226 -10.71 8.23 8.76
C GLN A 226 -10.09 7.34 7.67
N ASP A 227 -8.76 7.38 7.48
CA ASP A 227 -8.12 6.46 6.52
C ASP A 227 -8.23 5.01 6.95
N ARG A 228 -8.07 4.75 8.26
CA ARG A 228 -8.25 3.40 8.80
C ARG A 228 -9.67 2.90 8.53
N ALA A 229 -10.70 3.70 8.81
CA ALA A 229 -12.08 3.32 8.50
C ALA A 229 -12.29 3.08 7.01
N TRP A 230 -11.78 3.99 6.17
CA TRP A 230 -11.90 3.88 4.73
C TRP A 230 -11.29 2.57 4.20
N ILE A 231 -10.04 2.31 4.54
CA ILE A 231 -9.34 1.09 4.13
C ILE A 231 -10.04 -0.14 4.69
N PHE A 232 -10.47 -0.11 5.95
CA PHE A 232 -11.10 -1.27 6.59
C PHE A 232 -12.40 -1.67 5.88
N VAL A 233 -13.29 -0.71 5.62
CA VAL A 233 -14.56 -0.98 4.95
C VAL A 233 -14.36 -1.40 3.48
N GLU A 234 -13.46 -0.73 2.76
CA GLU A 234 -13.13 -1.11 1.38
C GLU A 234 -12.50 -2.50 1.29
N ALA A 235 -11.69 -2.89 2.29
CA ALA A 235 -11.11 -4.22 2.38
C ALA A 235 -12.17 -5.29 2.64
N LEU A 236 -13.11 -5.05 3.56
CA LEU A 236 -14.24 -5.94 3.82
C LEU A 236 -15.12 -6.14 2.59
N ARG A 237 -15.32 -5.08 1.80
CA ARG A 237 -16.06 -5.16 0.53
C ARG A 237 -15.46 -6.18 -0.43
N GLN A 238 -14.13 -6.30 -0.50
CA GLN A 238 -13.48 -7.29 -1.38
C GLN A 238 -13.77 -8.75 -1.00
N GLN A 239 -14.30 -8.99 0.21
CA GLN A 239 -14.77 -10.30 0.68
C GLN A 239 -16.30 -10.41 0.66
N TYR A 240 -16.98 -9.54 -0.09
CA TYR A 240 -18.46 -9.47 -0.18
C TYR A 240 -19.15 -9.16 1.17
N ILE A 241 -18.42 -8.57 2.12
CA ILE A 241 -18.97 -8.01 3.35
C ILE A 241 -19.34 -6.55 3.06
N HIS A 242 -20.49 -6.38 2.41
CA HIS A 242 -20.98 -5.08 1.92
C HIS A 242 -21.59 -4.22 3.03
N SER A 243 -22.03 -4.85 4.12
CA SER A 243 -22.73 -4.23 5.23
C SER A 243 -21.76 -3.71 6.31
N ALA A 244 -20.85 -2.84 5.90
CA ALA A 244 -19.95 -2.11 6.79
C ALA A 244 -20.04 -0.60 6.55
N PHE A 245 -20.20 0.18 7.61
CA PHE A 245 -20.49 1.62 7.52
C PHE A 245 -20.09 2.37 8.79
N ILE A 246 -20.00 3.69 8.69
CA ILE A 246 -19.71 4.56 9.83
C ILE A 246 -21.01 4.93 10.52
N VAL A 247 -21.04 4.83 11.85
CA VAL A 247 -22.10 5.37 12.69
C VAL A 247 -21.52 6.47 13.56
N SER A 248 -22.18 7.61 13.60
CA SER A 248 -21.78 8.78 14.36
C SER A 248 -22.97 9.37 15.10
N THR A 249 -22.72 10.19 16.11
CA THR A 249 -23.76 10.90 16.86
C THR A 249 -23.43 12.39 16.97
N GLU A 250 -24.44 13.23 17.09
CA GLU A 250 -24.28 14.66 17.37
C GLU A 250 -23.97 14.95 18.84
N ALA A 251 -24.10 13.95 19.72
CA ALA A 251 -23.78 14.10 21.13
C ALA A 251 -22.26 14.13 21.35
N GLU A 252 -21.78 15.15 22.05
CA GLU A 252 -20.36 15.33 22.39
C GLU A 252 -19.80 14.13 23.18
N PRO A 253 -18.54 13.75 22.94
CA PRO A 253 -17.83 12.77 23.76
C PRO A 253 -17.80 13.13 25.25
N GLU A 254 -17.98 12.13 26.10
CA GLU A 254 -17.82 12.30 27.55
C GLU A 254 -16.34 12.31 27.93
N GLU A 255 -15.98 13.08 28.97
CA GLU A 255 -14.64 13.05 29.55
C GLU A 255 -14.47 11.79 30.42
N GLY A 256 -14.16 10.66 29.75
CA GLY A 256 -13.98 9.35 30.38
C GLY A 256 -15.23 8.46 30.33
N GLY A 257 -15.11 7.25 30.86
CA GLY A 257 -16.15 6.21 30.76
C GLY A 257 -15.71 5.06 29.85
N ASP A 258 -16.68 4.26 29.40
CA ASP A 258 -16.42 3.19 28.45
C ASP A 258 -16.14 3.73 27.02
N LEU A 259 -15.84 2.82 26.10
CA LEU A 259 -15.58 3.19 24.70
C LEU A 259 -16.80 3.82 24.01
N LEU A 260 -18.02 3.45 24.38
CA LEU A 260 -19.23 4.03 23.78
C LEU A 260 -19.49 5.45 24.29
N ALA A 261 -19.11 5.75 25.52
CA ALA A 261 -19.19 7.09 26.12
C ALA A 261 -18.19 8.07 25.50
N THR A 262 -17.01 7.57 25.07
CA THR A 262 -15.89 8.40 24.59
C THR A 262 -15.73 8.45 23.06
N ALA A 263 -16.24 7.46 22.32
CA ALA A 263 -16.09 7.42 20.86
C ALA A 263 -16.94 8.49 20.15
N GLU A 264 -16.36 9.23 19.22
CA GLU A 264 -17.10 10.18 18.36
C GLU A 264 -17.92 9.47 17.27
N TRP A 265 -17.37 8.38 16.75
CA TRP A 265 -17.93 7.59 15.67
C TRP A 265 -17.31 6.21 15.69
N LEU A 266 -18.02 5.24 15.13
CA LEU A 266 -17.64 3.82 15.09
C LEU A 266 -17.84 3.27 13.69
N VAL A 267 -17.17 2.15 13.39
CA VAL A 267 -17.47 1.32 12.23
C VAL A 267 -18.30 0.13 12.69
N VAL A 268 -19.49 -0.01 12.10
CA VAL A 268 -20.31 -1.22 12.23
C VAL A 268 -19.95 -2.17 11.10
N VAL A 269 -19.81 -3.44 11.42
CA VAL A 269 -19.72 -4.53 10.45
C VAL A 269 -20.83 -5.52 10.76
N GLN A 270 -21.78 -5.69 9.85
CA GLN A 270 -22.84 -6.68 9.95
C GLN A 270 -22.43 -7.95 9.18
N LEU A 271 -22.50 -9.08 9.88
CA LEU A 271 -22.35 -10.43 9.36
C LEU A 271 -23.68 -11.18 9.47
N GLU A 272 -23.72 -12.42 8.99
CA GLU A 272 -24.91 -13.29 9.12
C GLU A 272 -25.23 -13.64 10.57
N ASP A 273 -24.21 -13.78 11.42
CA ASP A 273 -24.32 -14.20 12.83
C ASP A 273 -24.44 -13.03 13.83
N GLY A 274 -24.32 -11.78 13.37
CA GLY A 274 -24.50 -10.59 14.18
C GLY A 274 -23.73 -9.38 13.66
N SER A 275 -23.82 -8.27 14.38
CA SER A 275 -23.03 -7.07 14.13
C SER A 275 -21.88 -6.92 15.11
N MET A 276 -20.83 -6.23 14.67
CA MET A 276 -19.64 -5.92 15.43
C MET A 276 -19.30 -4.43 15.32
N LEU A 277 -18.84 -3.86 16.42
CA LEU A 277 -18.41 -2.46 16.53
C LEU A 277 -16.89 -2.33 16.63
N PHE A 278 -16.33 -1.41 15.87
CA PHE A 278 -14.91 -1.10 15.85
C PHE A 278 -14.69 0.41 15.99
N ASP A 279 -13.65 0.79 16.73
CA ASP A 279 -13.20 2.18 16.86
C ASP A 279 -11.86 2.35 16.14
N PRO A 280 -11.81 2.96 14.94
CA PRO A 280 -10.58 3.19 14.20
C PRO A 280 -9.65 4.26 14.81
N THR A 281 -10.18 5.15 15.63
CA THR A 281 -9.42 6.18 16.36
C THR A 281 -8.59 5.51 17.43
N VAL A 282 -9.22 4.65 18.23
CA VAL A 282 -8.54 3.93 19.29
C VAL A 282 -7.84 2.67 18.76
N GLY A 283 -8.27 2.13 17.63
CA GLY A 283 -7.66 0.94 17.02
C GLY A 283 -7.98 -0.35 17.79
N VAL A 284 -9.19 -0.45 18.36
CA VAL A 284 -9.70 -1.65 19.03
C VAL A 284 -11.12 -1.99 18.57
N ALA A 285 -11.50 -3.27 18.68
CA ALA A 285 -12.93 -3.62 18.63
C ALA A 285 -13.58 -3.16 19.93
N VAL A 286 -14.77 -2.57 19.86
CA VAL A 286 -15.51 -2.13 21.04
C VAL A 286 -15.92 -3.37 21.84
N PRO A 287 -15.57 -3.53 23.12
CA PRO A 287 -15.88 -4.73 23.87
C PRO A 287 -17.37 -4.81 24.21
N SER A 288 -17.93 -6.03 24.22
CA SER A 288 -19.32 -6.30 24.65
C SER A 288 -19.53 -6.24 26.17
N GLY A 289 -18.46 -6.14 26.96
CA GLY A 289 -18.50 -5.99 28.41
C GLY A 289 -17.60 -4.84 28.89
N GLU A 290 -17.53 -4.64 30.21
CA GLU A 290 -16.83 -3.50 30.81
C GLU A 290 -15.32 -3.47 30.51
N ASN A 291 -14.69 -4.64 30.33
CA ASN A 291 -13.24 -4.75 30.15
C ASN A 291 -12.86 -5.25 28.75
N LEU A 292 -11.84 -4.62 28.15
CA LEU A 292 -11.27 -5.01 26.87
C LEU A 292 -10.51 -6.34 27.00
N ASN A 293 -10.94 -7.38 26.28
CA ASN A 293 -10.19 -8.64 26.21
C ASN A 293 -9.22 -8.63 25.01
N LEU A 294 -7.93 -8.48 25.30
CA LEU A 294 -6.88 -8.42 24.27
C LEU A 294 -6.56 -9.79 23.64
N LYS A 295 -6.82 -10.90 24.34
CA LYS A 295 -6.50 -12.26 23.87
C LYS A 295 -7.62 -12.84 23.01
N ALA A 296 -8.87 -12.61 23.42
CA ALA A 296 -10.07 -13.06 22.73
C ALA A 296 -11.08 -11.90 22.65
N PRO A 297 -10.87 -10.95 21.71
CA PRO A 297 -11.80 -9.83 21.54
C PRO A 297 -13.21 -10.33 21.24
N ALA A 298 -14.20 -9.82 21.97
CA ALA A 298 -15.61 -10.10 21.76
C ALA A 298 -16.33 -8.77 21.48
N PRO A 299 -16.40 -8.35 20.20
CA PRO A 299 -16.95 -7.04 19.84
C PRO A 299 -18.41 -6.89 20.28
N ALA A 300 -18.78 -5.70 20.74
CA ALA A 300 -20.15 -5.29 20.95
C ALA A 300 -20.92 -5.23 19.63
N SER A 301 -22.23 -5.45 19.69
CA SER A 301 -23.12 -5.34 18.54
C SER A 301 -23.85 -3.99 18.51
N VAL A 302 -24.57 -3.73 17.42
CA VAL A 302 -25.42 -2.53 17.27
C VAL A 302 -26.45 -2.40 18.40
N ALA A 303 -26.86 -3.51 19.03
CA ALA A 303 -27.76 -3.47 20.18
C ALA A 303 -27.20 -2.63 21.35
N ALA A 304 -25.87 -2.63 21.54
CA ALA A 304 -25.23 -1.81 22.57
C ALA A 304 -25.40 -0.31 22.31
N LEU A 305 -25.51 0.12 21.05
CA LEU A 305 -25.80 1.51 20.71
C LEU A 305 -27.22 1.91 21.14
N ALA A 306 -28.20 1.01 20.97
CA ALA A 306 -29.59 1.27 21.36
C ALA A 306 -29.75 1.46 22.88
N GLU A 307 -28.95 0.74 23.66
CA GLU A 307 -28.96 0.79 25.12
C GLU A 307 -28.22 2.02 25.66
N HIS A 308 -27.25 2.54 24.93
CA HIS A 308 -26.44 3.66 25.37
C HIS A 308 -27.12 5.03 25.11
N PRO A 309 -27.36 5.88 26.14
CA PRO A 309 -28.12 7.12 26.00
C PRO A 309 -27.62 8.08 24.91
N ARG A 310 -26.29 8.12 24.72
CA ARG A 310 -25.62 8.97 23.73
C ARG A 310 -25.96 8.61 22.28
N TRP A 311 -26.21 7.34 22.00
CA TRP A 311 -26.35 6.81 20.64
C TRP A 311 -27.83 6.71 20.19
N LYS A 312 -28.74 7.47 20.81
CA LYS A 312 -30.17 7.50 20.42
C LYS A 312 -30.45 8.29 19.15
N SER A 313 -29.54 9.18 18.77
CA SER A 313 -29.64 9.99 17.56
C SER A 313 -28.36 9.81 16.77
N VAL A 314 -28.44 8.93 15.77
CA VAL A 314 -27.29 8.51 14.98
C VAL A 314 -27.42 8.97 13.54
N SER A 315 -26.27 9.19 12.91
CA SER A 315 -26.12 9.32 11.47
C SER A 315 -25.25 8.18 10.96
N VAL A 316 -25.69 7.54 9.89
CA VAL A 316 -25.02 6.43 9.23
C VAL A 316 -24.42 6.90 7.91
N ARG A 317 -23.15 6.61 7.68
CA ARG A 317 -22.43 7.02 6.47
C ARG A 317 -21.87 5.82 5.72
N LEU A 318 -22.29 5.68 4.47
CA LEU A 318 -21.80 4.67 3.53
C LEU A 318 -20.39 5.06 3.09
N VAL A 319 -19.43 4.16 3.32
CA VAL A 319 -18.03 4.38 2.93
C VAL A 319 -17.84 3.88 1.52
N ALA A 320 -17.73 4.78 0.54
CA ALA A 320 -17.45 4.43 -0.86
C ALA A 320 -16.86 5.63 -1.62
N GLN A 321 -16.04 5.35 -2.63
CA GLN A 321 -15.73 6.35 -3.67
C GLN A 321 -16.90 6.41 -4.67
N LEU A 322 -17.11 7.55 -5.34
CA LEU A 322 -18.21 7.64 -6.31
C LEU A 322 -18.05 6.70 -7.51
N ALA A 323 -16.82 6.30 -7.83
CA ALA A 323 -16.54 5.30 -8.86
C ALA A 323 -17.24 3.95 -8.59
N THR A 324 -17.46 3.60 -7.30
CA THR A 324 -18.14 2.37 -6.89
C THR A 324 -19.57 2.28 -7.40
N PHE A 325 -20.25 3.41 -7.64
CA PHE A 325 -21.64 3.44 -8.12
C PHE A 325 -21.76 3.59 -9.64
N ALA A 326 -20.63 3.60 -10.35
CA ALA A 326 -20.63 3.85 -11.79
C ALA A 326 -20.91 2.56 -12.59
N PRO A 327 -21.85 2.57 -13.56
CA PRO A 327 -22.17 1.38 -14.38
C PRO A 327 -20.96 0.77 -15.10
N ARG A 328 -19.98 1.59 -15.49
CA ARG A 328 -18.73 1.11 -16.09
C ARG A 328 -17.94 0.16 -15.18
N MET A 329 -18.05 0.31 -13.86
CA MET A 329 -17.43 -0.61 -12.90
C MET A 329 -18.16 -1.93 -12.80
N LEU A 330 -19.50 -1.94 -12.95
CA LEU A 330 -20.29 -3.18 -13.02
C LEU A 330 -19.90 -4.00 -14.27
N VAL A 331 -19.88 -3.33 -15.43
CA VAL A 331 -19.45 -3.95 -16.69
C VAL A 331 -18.03 -4.50 -16.58
N LEU A 332 -17.12 -3.73 -15.96
CA LEU A 332 -15.77 -4.20 -15.73
C LEU A 332 -15.75 -5.45 -14.85
N GLN A 333 -16.37 -5.38 -13.66
CA GLN A 333 -16.43 -6.46 -12.67
C GLN A 333 -16.93 -7.78 -13.28
N ASN A 334 -18.01 -7.73 -14.06
CA ASN A 334 -18.61 -8.91 -14.66
C ASN A 334 -17.75 -9.58 -15.74
N GLN A 335 -16.78 -8.85 -16.30
CA GLN A 335 -15.93 -9.32 -17.39
C GLN A 335 -14.50 -9.68 -16.93
N LEU A 336 -14.16 -9.44 -15.66
CA LEU A 336 -12.87 -9.82 -15.10
C LEU A 336 -12.69 -11.35 -15.10
N ALA A 337 -11.46 -11.79 -15.35
CA ALA A 337 -11.08 -13.17 -15.12
C ALA A 337 -11.06 -13.48 -13.61
N ALA A 338 -11.16 -14.75 -13.24
CA ALA A 338 -11.23 -15.14 -11.82
C ALA A 338 -10.00 -14.65 -11.02
N GLU A 339 -8.80 -14.76 -11.61
CA GLU A 339 -7.54 -14.28 -11.04
C GLU A 339 -7.48 -12.75 -10.86
N ASP A 340 -8.25 -12.01 -11.64
CA ASP A 340 -8.32 -10.55 -11.66
C ASP A 340 -9.61 -10.05 -10.98
N SER A 341 -10.48 -10.94 -10.48
CA SER A 341 -11.78 -10.54 -9.93
C SER A 341 -11.60 -9.64 -8.72
N ALA A 342 -12.41 -8.59 -8.60
CA ALA A 342 -12.45 -7.67 -7.49
C ALA A 342 -13.86 -7.08 -7.42
N VAL A 343 -14.30 -6.67 -6.22
CA VAL A 343 -15.57 -5.95 -6.06
C VAL A 343 -15.33 -4.49 -6.40
N LEU A 344 -15.78 -4.08 -7.57
CA LEU A 344 -15.62 -2.72 -8.11
C LEU A 344 -16.92 -1.93 -8.10
N TYR A 345 -18.08 -2.60 -8.12
CA TYR A 345 -19.38 -1.97 -8.19
C TYR A 345 -20.27 -2.33 -7.00
N GLU A 346 -21.03 -1.34 -6.52
CA GLU A 346 -22.13 -1.51 -5.57
C GLU A 346 -23.40 -0.88 -6.12
N GLU A 347 -24.52 -1.55 -5.86
CA GLU A 347 -25.82 -0.98 -6.13
C GLU A 347 -26.18 -0.03 -4.99
N LEU A 348 -26.39 1.26 -5.25
CA LEU A 348 -26.65 2.23 -4.18
C LEU A 348 -28.11 2.19 -3.71
N THR A 349 -29.05 2.37 -4.64
CA THR A 349 -30.51 2.39 -4.36
C THR A 349 -31.32 1.40 -5.19
N GLY A 350 -30.68 0.59 -6.04
CA GLY A 350 -31.35 -0.35 -6.94
C GLY A 350 -31.51 0.16 -8.36
N GLY A 351 -31.71 -0.79 -9.29
CA GLY A 351 -32.17 -0.55 -10.67
C GLY A 351 -31.23 -1.04 -11.76
N ILE A 352 -29.94 -1.25 -11.48
CA ILE A 352 -28.95 -1.63 -12.50
C ILE A 352 -28.59 -3.11 -12.41
N SER A 353 -28.41 -3.63 -11.21
CA SER A 353 -27.96 -5.00 -10.95
C SER A 353 -28.90 -5.76 -10.00
N ASP A 354 -28.69 -7.07 -9.90
CA ASP A 354 -29.43 -7.95 -8.98
C ASP A 354 -28.87 -7.93 -7.55
N THR A 355 -27.84 -7.12 -7.26
CA THR A 355 -27.28 -7.03 -5.91
C THR A 355 -28.22 -6.24 -5.00
N THR A 356 -28.21 -6.58 -3.71
CA THR A 356 -29.01 -5.85 -2.73
C THR A 356 -28.48 -4.42 -2.59
N PRO A 357 -29.33 -3.39 -2.67
CA PRO A 357 -28.87 -2.01 -2.54
C PRO A 357 -28.17 -1.75 -1.20
N LEU A 358 -27.07 -1.01 -1.24
CA LEU A 358 -26.25 -0.70 -0.10
C LEU A 358 -27.04 0.08 0.98
N ILE A 359 -27.99 0.93 0.56
CA ILE A 359 -28.90 1.60 1.50
C ILE A 359 -29.77 0.60 2.26
N ASP A 360 -30.27 -0.44 1.60
CA ASP A 360 -31.13 -1.45 2.22
C ASP A 360 -30.32 -2.31 3.19
N LEU A 361 -29.08 -2.67 2.83
CA LEU A 361 -28.14 -3.36 3.72
C LEU A 361 -27.83 -2.53 4.97
N ALA A 362 -27.58 -1.23 4.82
CA ALA A 362 -27.32 -0.35 5.95
C ALA A 362 -28.53 -0.22 6.88
N VAL A 363 -29.74 -0.09 6.33
CA VAL A 363 -30.98 -0.02 7.13
C VAL A 363 -31.24 -1.34 7.85
N ALA A 364 -31.08 -2.47 7.17
CA ALA A 364 -31.27 -3.79 7.77
C ALA A 364 -30.30 -4.04 8.93
N ALA A 365 -29.03 -3.64 8.79
CA ALA A 365 -28.01 -3.77 9.82
C ALA A 365 -28.27 -2.90 11.07
N GLY A 366 -29.17 -1.91 10.98
CA GLY A 366 -29.52 -1.05 12.11
C GLY A 366 -30.45 -1.67 13.12
N ASP A 367 -31.12 -2.78 12.80
CA ASP A 367 -32.10 -3.44 13.68
C ASP A 367 -33.10 -2.44 14.33
N GLY A 368 -33.52 -1.43 13.55
CA GLY A 368 -34.44 -0.38 13.99
C GLY A 368 -33.82 0.79 14.77
N VAL A 369 -32.51 0.81 15.03
CA VAL A 369 -31.81 1.94 15.65
C VAL A 369 -31.77 3.17 14.75
N TRP A 370 -31.75 2.95 13.42
CA TRP A 370 -31.82 4.01 12.41
C TRP A 370 -32.68 3.58 11.22
N THR A 371 -32.92 4.54 10.32
CA THR A 371 -33.76 4.39 9.13
C THR A 371 -33.03 4.88 7.88
N ALA A 372 -33.62 4.69 6.70
CA ALA A 372 -33.05 5.17 5.43
C ALA A 372 -32.78 6.69 5.40
N LYS A 373 -33.47 7.49 6.23
CA LYS A 373 -33.28 8.94 6.31
C LYS A 373 -31.99 9.33 7.02
N ASP A 374 -31.47 8.43 7.83
CA ASP A 374 -30.27 8.64 8.64
C ASP A 374 -29.01 8.19 7.86
N VAL A 375 -29.19 7.57 6.69
CA VAL A 375 -28.13 7.04 5.83
C VAL A 375 -27.75 8.06 4.75
N SER A 376 -26.46 8.41 4.68
CA SER A 376 -25.88 9.24 3.62
C SER A 376 -24.58 8.65 3.09
N ILE A 377 -24.05 9.16 1.99
CA ILE A 377 -22.68 8.82 1.54
C ILE A 377 -21.68 9.59 2.40
N TRP A 378 -20.60 8.94 2.81
CA TRP A 378 -19.50 9.61 3.49
C TRP A 378 -18.67 10.41 2.46
N ALA A 379 -18.51 11.71 2.69
CA ALA A 379 -17.78 12.58 1.77
C ALA A 379 -16.27 12.29 1.71
N TYR A 380 -15.69 11.78 2.81
CA TYR A 380 -14.24 11.69 2.99
C TYR A 380 -13.47 10.97 1.86
N PRO A 381 -13.88 9.75 1.40
CA PRO A 381 -13.22 9.09 0.28
C PRO A 381 -13.11 9.97 -0.98
N GLU A 382 -14.23 10.61 -1.37
CA GLU A 382 -14.28 11.42 -2.58
C GLU A 382 -13.50 12.73 -2.42
N GLU A 383 -13.60 13.38 -1.25
CA GLU A 383 -12.81 14.57 -0.91
C GLU A 383 -11.31 14.30 -0.99
N GLN A 384 -10.83 13.16 -0.47
CA GLN A 384 -9.43 12.77 -0.57
C GLN A 384 -9.00 12.58 -2.03
N VAL A 385 -9.81 11.90 -2.85
CA VAL A 385 -9.51 11.70 -4.28
C VAL A 385 -9.47 13.03 -5.04
N VAL A 386 -10.43 13.93 -4.78
CA VAL A 386 -10.46 15.27 -5.39
C VAL A 386 -9.25 16.10 -4.96
N ALA A 387 -8.93 16.10 -3.68
CA ALA A 387 -7.81 16.86 -3.14
C ALA A 387 -6.45 16.31 -3.62
N ALA A 388 -6.28 14.99 -3.72
CA ALA A 388 -5.07 14.36 -4.26
C ALA A 388 -4.84 14.67 -5.74
N ALA A 389 -5.91 14.90 -6.52
CA ALA A 389 -5.81 15.32 -7.91
C ALA A 389 -5.43 16.82 -8.08
N SER A 390 -5.44 17.60 -6.99
CA SER A 390 -5.27 19.07 -7.02
C SER A 390 -4.28 19.58 -5.95
N LEU A 391 -3.19 18.85 -5.76
CA LEU A 391 -2.13 19.25 -4.81
C LEU A 391 -1.50 20.60 -5.17
N SER A 392 -1.33 21.46 -4.15
CA SER A 392 -0.50 22.65 -4.25
C SER A 392 0.99 22.29 -4.47
N GLU A 393 1.80 23.25 -4.91
CA GLU A 393 3.25 23.04 -5.12
C GLU A 393 3.95 22.55 -3.82
N GLY A 394 3.60 23.15 -2.68
CA GLY A 394 4.12 22.72 -1.38
C GLY A 394 3.71 21.30 -1.01
N GLN A 395 2.45 20.93 -1.28
CA GLN A 395 1.95 19.56 -1.06
C GLN A 395 2.60 18.56 -2.02
N LEU A 396 2.86 18.93 -3.28
CA LEU A 396 3.55 18.07 -4.24
C LEU A 396 5.00 17.81 -3.79
N LEU A 397 5.69 18.82 -3.27
CA LEU A 397 7.02 18.65 -2.70
C LEU A 397 6.98 17.74 -1.46
N ALA A 398 6.02 17.94 -0.55
CA ALA A 398 5.82 17.11 0.62
C ALA A 398 5.50 15.65 0.23
N TYR A 399 4.65 15.43 -0.77
CA TYR A 399 4.31 14.12 -1.31
C TYR A 399 5.54 13.43 -1.90
N THR A 400 6.32 14.16 -2.69
CA THR A 400 7.57 13.64 -3.28
C THR A 400 8.56 13.23 -2.20
N ASN A 401 8.71 14.04 -1.15
CA ASN A 401 9.59 13.71 -0.02
C ASN A 401 9.08 12.51 0.78
N LEU A 402 7.77 12.40 0.97
CA LEU A 402 7.12 11.28 1.63
C LEU A 402 7.37 9.95 0.90
N LEU A 403 7.34 9.97 -0.44
CA LEU A 403 7.54 8.77 -1.25
C LEU A 403 9.01 8.45 -1.56
N ARG A 404 9.93 9.40 -1.35
CA ARG A 404 11.34 9.24 -1.70
C ARG A 404 12.03 8.01 -1.09
N PRO A 405 11.75 7.58 0.16
CA PRO A 405 12.32 6.35 0.70
C PRO A 405 12.02 5.11 -0.15
N PHE A 406 10.92 5.08 -0.90
CA PHE A 406 10.53 3.94 -1.74
C PHE A 406 11.36 3.78 -3.01
N ASP A 407 12.10 4.81 -3.41
CA ASP A 407 13.09 4.72 -4.48
C ASP A 407 14.35 3.95 -4.07
N ALA A 408 14.56 3.76 -2.76
CA ALA A 408 15.70 3.06 -2.21
C ALA A 408 15.65 1.52 -2.45
N PRO A 409 16.82 0.86 -2.43
CA PRO A 409 18.15 1.45 -2.47
C PRO A 409 18.42 2.11 -3.82
N PHE A 410 19.33 3.06 -3.85
CA PHE A 410 19.76 3.66 -5.10
C PHE A 410 20.96 2.92 -5.67
N GLU A 411 20.89 2.56 -6.95
CA GLU A 411 21.98 1.95 -7.69
C GLU A 411 22.98 3.02 -8.11
N ARG A 412 24.25 2.79 -7.78
CA ARG A 412 25.34 3.74 -8.05
C ARG A 412 26.51 3.00 -8.70
N ALA A 413 26.90 3.46 -9.88
CA ALA A 413 28.19 3.10 -10.43
C ALA A 413 29.30 3.84 -9.67
N ILE A 414 30.49 3.26 -9.59
CA ILE A 414 31.70 4.01 -9.19
C ILE A 414 31.82 5.17 -10.18
N GLN A 415 31.60 6.39 -9.71
CA GLN A 415 31.65 7.54 -10.59
C GLN A 415 33.09 7.74 -11.06
N SER A 416 33.30 7.64 -12.38
CA SER A 416 34.56 8.08 -12.97
C SER A 416 34.54 9.60 -12.93
N SER A 417 35.56 10.13 -12.30
CA SER A 417 35.65 11.51 -11.88
C SER A 417 36.01 12.45 -13.04
N ARG A 418 35.14 12.54 -14.06
CA ARG A 418 35.34 13.50 -15.17
C ARG A 418 35.46 14.95 -14.67
N ASN A 419 34.89 15.26 -13.50
CA ASN A 419 34.98 16.58 -12.87
C ASN A 419 36.13 16.73 -11.86
N LEU A 420 36.91 15.67 -11.57
CA LEU A 420 38.10 15.77 -10.68
C LEU A 420 39.42 15.85 -11.47
N GLU A 421 39.38 15.71 -12.81
CA GLU A 421 40.57 15.91 -13.66
C GLU A 421 41.01 17.38 -13.66
N ASP A 422 40.09 18.32 -13.42
CA ASP A 422 40.33 19.76 -13.39
C ASP A 422 40.65 20.32 -11.98
N ILE A 423 40.99 19.47 -11.01
CA ILE A 423 41.41 19.95 -9.68
C ILE A 423 42.66 20.81 -9.85
N PRO A 424 42.65 22.09 -9.39
CA PRO A 424 43.80 22.97 -9.54
C PRO A 424 45.06 22.33 -8.95
N ALA A 425 46.23 22.69 -9.49
CA ALA A 425 47.49 22.18 -8.99
C ALA A 425 47.67 22.50 -7.49
N VAL A 426 48.26 21.57 -6.75
CA VAL A 426 48.61 21.77 -5.33
C VAL A 426 49.99 22.42 -5.23
N PRO A 427 50.18 23.48 -4.41
CA PRO A 427 51.48 24.11 -4.24
C PRO A 427 52.54 23.13 -3.71
N ARG A 428 53.70 23.07 -4.38
CA ARG A 428 54.80 22.15 -4.02
C ARG A 428 55.55 22.53 -2.74
N ASN A 429 55.31 23.73 -2.21
CA ASN A 429 55.93 24.24 -0.98
C ASN A 429 55.24 23.73 0.30
N LEU A 430 54.16 22.97 0.19
CA LEU A 430 53.44 22.36 1.31
C LEU A 430 54.00 20.97 1.65
N SER A 431 53.85 20.54 2.89
CA SER A 431 54.13 19.16 3.31
C SER A 431 53.22 18.16 2.58
N ASP A 432 53.61 16.89 2.48
CA ASP A 432 52.77 15.87 1.83
C ASP A 432 51.38 15.75 2.51
N GLU A 433 51.31 15.94 3.83
CA GLU A 433 50.05 15.89 4.59
C GLU A 433 49.14 17.07 4.28
N GLU A 434 49.67 18.30 4.24
CA GLU A 434 48.92 19.50 3.84
C GLU A 434 48.45 19.41 2.39
N ARG A 435 49.26 18.83 1.50
CA ARG A 435 48.88 18.61 0.11
C ARG A 435 47.74 17.60 -0.01
N LYS A 436 47.79 16.52 0.77
CA LYS A 436 46.74 15.51 0.82
C LYS A 436 45.43 16.10 1.34
N GLN A 437 45.46 16.82 2.46
CA GLN A 437 44.27 17.49 3.02
C GLN A 437 43.66 18.47 2.01
N MET A 438 44.49 19.26 1.32
CA MET A 438 43.99 20.21 0.32
C MET A 438 43.33 19.52 -0.88
N VAL A 439 43.83 18.36 -1.32
CA VAL A 439 43.20 17.57 -2.39
C VAL A 439 41.89 16.96 -1.90
N GLU A 440 41.86 16.39 -0.69
CA GLU A 440 40.64 15.85 -0.08
C GLU A 440 39.55 16.92 0.03
N GLU A 441 39.88 18.12 0.52
CA GLU A 441 38.94 19.25 0.62
C GLU A 441 38.43 19.70 -0.76
N ARG A 442 39.31 19.76 -1.77
CA ARG A 442 38.91 20.12 -3.15
C ARG A 442 37.99 19.08 -3.78
N ILE A 443 38.27 17.79 -3.56
CA ILE A 443 37.42 16.69 -4.01
C ILE A 443 36.04 16.78 -3.34
N MET A 444 36.01 16.99 -2.01
CA MET A 444 34.77 17.17 -1.26
C MET A 444 33.95 18.34 -1.79
N LYS A 445 34.58 19.51 -2.01
CA LYS A 445 33.92 20.71 -2.53
C LYS A 445 33.40 20.52 -3.96
N ALA A 446 34.16 19.84 -4.82
CA ALA A 446 33.71 19.52 -6.17
C ALA A 446 32.47 18.59 -6.14
N TYR A 447 32.43 17.67 -5.17
CA TYR A 447 31.28 16.81 -4.97
C TYR A 447 30.08 17.54 -4.35
N GLU A 448 30.29 18.46 -3.41
CA GLU A 448 29.21 19.30 -2.86
C GLU A 448 28.50 20.08 -3.96
N VAL A 449 29.27 20.69 -4.88
CA VAL A 449 28.72 21.39 -6.05
C VAL A 449 27.97 20.44 -6.98
N PHE A 450 28.49 19.24 -7.21
CA PHE A 450 27.80 18.21 -7.99
C PHE A 450 26.50 17.75 -7.33
N SER A 451 26.49 17.60 -6.01
CA SER A 451 25.30 17.24 -5.23
C SER A 451 24.30 18.39 -5.10
N ALA A 452 24.71 19.64 -5.36
CA ALA A 452 23.82 20.79 -5.41
C ALA A 452 23.09 20.91 -6.76
N ASP A 453 23.52 20.18 -7.79
CA ASP A 453 22.76 20.02 -9.03
C ASP A 453 21.48 19.24 -8.73
N GLN A 454 20.33 19.91 -8.77
CA GLN A 454 19.05 19.44 -8.24
C GLN A 454 18.43 18.26 -9.02
N SER A 455 19.11 17.67 -9.99
CA SER A 455 18.63 16.47 -10.65
C SER A 455 18.72 15.27 -9.69
N SER A 456 17.58 14.64 -9.39
CA SER A 456 17.49 13.54 -8.42
C SER A 456 18.43 12.38 -8.75
N GLU A 457 18.69 12.12 -10.04
CA GLU A 457 19.61 11.04 -10.46
C GLU A 457 21.08 11.33 -10.12
N ASN A 458 21.54 12.57 -10.19
CA ASN A 458 22.92 12.92 -9.82
C ASN A 458 23.13 12.84 -8.31
N MET A 459 22.12 13.28 -7.53
CA MET A 459 22.20 13.28 -6.07
C MET A 459 22.03 11.89 -5.46
N PHE A 460 21.05 11.12 -5.94
CA PHE A 460 20.68 9.83 -5.34
C PHE A 460 21.23 8.63 -6.10
N GLY A 461 21.49 8.73 -7.40
CA GLY A 461 21.71 7.59 -8.29
C GLY A 461 20.40 7.09 -8.91
N THR A 462 20.45 5.93 -9.57
CA THR A 462 19.27 5.35 -10.21
C THR A 462 18.37 4.68 -9.16
N PRO A 463 17.07 5.03 -9.06
CA PRO A 463 16.17 4.43 -8.08
C PRO A 463 15.89 2.96 -8.43
N SER A 464 16.18 2.02 -7.53
CA SER A 464 15.89 0.60 -7.78
C SER A 464 14.42 0.26 -7.51
N ARG A 465 13.74 1.06 -6.67
CA ARG A 465 12.36 0.84 -6.22
C ARG A 465 12.11 -0.53 -5.60
N ARG A 466 13.14 -1.15 -5.03
CA ARG A 466 12.99 -2.46 -4.38
C ARG A 466 12.19 -2.36 -3.10
N LEU A 467 12.32 -1.27 -2.34
CA LEU A 467 11.49 -1.04 -1.15
C LEU A 467 10.01 -0.89 -1.52
N LEU A 468 9.70 -0.12 -2.58
CA LEU A 468 8.34 -0.01 -3.11
C LEU A 468 7.72 -1.38 -3.38
N LYS A 469 8.42 -2.21 -4.15
CA LYS A 469 7.93 -3.56 -4.52
C LYS A 469 7.75 -4.45 -3.30
N ALA A 470 8.75 -4.51 -2.42
CA ALA A 470 8.67 -5.33 -1.22
C ALA A 470 7.52 -4.91 -0.30
N ARG A 471 7.25 -3.60 -0.17
CA ARG A 471 6.12 -3.09 0.61
C ARG A 471 4.78 -3.40 -0.05
N ILE A 472 4.65 -3.24 -1.37
CA ILE A 472 3.42 -3.64 -2.10
C ILE A 472 3.15 -5.13 -1.87
N SER A 473 4.14 -6.01 -2.06
CA SER A 473 3.97 -7.44 -1.82
C SER A 473 3.56 -7.76 -0.38
N GLN A 474 4.16 -7.09 0.61
CA GLN A 474 3.77 -7.27 2.02
C GLN A 474 2.34 -6.79 2.30
N ILE A 475 1.89 -5.68 1.71
CA ILE A 475 0.51 -5.19 1.84
C ILE A 475 -0.47 -6.18 1.20
N MET A 476 -0.13 -6.76 0.04
CA MET A 476 -0.90 -7.85 -0.59
C MET A 476 -0.92 -9.14 0.25
N GLY A 477 -0.31 -9.12 1.44
CA GLY A 477 -0.29 -10.23 2.37
C GLY A 477 0.79 -11.27 2.11
N HIS A 478 1.66 -11.06 1.12
CA HIS A 478 2.83 -11.91 0.90
C HIS A 478 3.86 -11.64 1.99
N THR A 479 3.88 -12.50 3.01
CA THR A 479 4.81 -12.44 4.14
C THR A 479 5.73 -13.66 4.16
N ASP A 480 6.10 -14.16 2.99
CA ASP A 480 7.02 -15.29 2.91
C ASP A 480 8.47 -14.89 3.28
N THR A 481 9.32 -15.90 3.44
CA THR A 481 10.74 -15.67 3.73
C THR A 481 11.43 -14.86 2.64
N SER A 482 10.92 -14.89 1.40
CA SER A 482 11.50 -14.14 0.28
C SER A 482 11.33 -12.63 0.47
N VAL A 483 10.14 -12.17 0.89
CA VAL A 483 9.88 -10.75 1.20
C VAL A 483 10.73 -10.30 2.39
N ILE A 484 10.84 -11.11 3.44
CA ILE A 484 11.72 -10.82 4.59
C ILE A 484 13.18 -10.67 4.15
N GLN A 485 13.69 -11.59 3.34
CA GLN A 485 15.07 -11.53 2.81
C GLN A 485 15.28 -10.30 1.94
N GLN A 486 14.30 -9.92 1.11
CA GLN A 486 14.36 -8.71 0.31
C GLN A 486 14.45 -7.45 1.18
N LEU A 487 13.60 -7.32 2.20
CA LEU A 487 13.64 -6.21 3.15
C LEU A 487 14.98 -6.14 3.91
N GLN A 488 15.52 -7.28 4.34
CA GLN A 488 16.84 -7.35 4.98
C GLN A 488 17.96 -6.91 4.02
N GLN A 489 17.92 -7.33 2.75
CA GLN A 489 18.92 -6.91 1.78
C GLN A 489 18.82 -5.40 1.47
N ILE A 490 17.61 -4.86 1.37
CA ILE A 490 17.37 -3.42 1.20
C ILE A 490 17.96 -2.65 2.37
N ARG A 491 17.73 -3.13 3.60
CA ARG A 491 18.31 -2.57 4.83
C ARG A 491 19.83 -2.52 4.76
N ILE A 492 20.49 -3.66 4.47
CA ILE A 492 21.95 -3.74 4.39
C ILE A 492 22.51 -2.77 3.35
N THR A 493 21.88 -2.70 2.18
CA THR A 493 22.32 -1.78 1.11
C THR A 493 22.08 -0.32 1.48
N SER A 494 20.98 0.00 2.18
CA SER A 494 20.63 1.37 2.56
C SER A 494 21.37 1.88 3.80
N MET A 495 21.99 1.00 4.59
CA MET A 495 22.85 1.39 5.71
C MET A 495 24.17 2.05 5.30
N GLN A 496 24.47 2.10 3.99
CA GLN A 496 25.62 2.85 3.48
C GLN A 496 25.42 4.35 3.76
N ASP A 497 26.41 4.94 4.40
CA ASP A 497 26.47 6.37 4.73
C ASP A 497 27.44 7.15 3.83
N SER A 498 28.11 6.44 2.93
CA SER A 498 29.20 6.93 2.11
C SER A 498 29.30 6.12 0.80
N PHE A 499 29.97 6.70 -0.18
CA PHE A 499 30.28 6.04 -1.46
C PHE A 499 31.76 6.17 -1.79
N GLN A 500 32.19 5.33 -2.72
CA GLN A 500 33.56 5.25 -3.17
C GLN A 500 33.73 5.98 -4.50
N ILE A 501 34.72 6.86 -4.58
CA ILE A 501 35.16 7.52 -5.81
C ILE A 501 36.56 7.04 -6.20
N ALA A 502 36.80 6.92 -7.50
CA ALA A 502 38.14 6.70 -8.02
C ALA A 502 38.89 8.04 -8.08
N VAL A 503 40.10 8.09 -7.52
CA VAL A 503 40.95 9.28 -7.60
C VAL A 503 41.75 9.25 -8.93
N PRO A 504 41.62 10.27 -9.81
CA PRO A 504 42.36 10.32 -11.07
C PRO A 504 43.86 10.12 -10.87
N GLU A 505 44.51 9.49 -11.85
CA GLU A 505 45.96 9.37 -11.85
C GLU A 505 46.66 10.73 -11.80
N ALA A 506 46.18 11.71 -12.57
CA ALA A 506 46.71 13.08 -12.57
C ALA A 506 46.68 13.76 -11.19
N VAL A 507 45.73 13.40 -10.32
CA VAL A 507 45.64 13.90 -8.94
C VAL A 507 46.58 13.13 -8.02
N ARG A 508 46.67 11.80 -8.20
CA ARG A 508 47.61 10.94 -7.45
C ARG A 508 49.08 11.27 -7.74
N GLU A 509 49.40 11.74 -8.95
CA GLU A 509 50.74 12.20 -9.32
C GLU A 509 51.13 13.52 -8.61
N GLN A 510 50.17 14.36 -8.25
CA GLN A 510 50.43 15.61 -7.53
C GLN A 510 50.75 15.38 -6.04
N VAL A 511 50.24 14.28 -5.46
CA VAL A 511 50.36 13.98 -4.03
C VAL A 511 50.75 12.50 -3.83
N PRO A 512 52.03 12.21 -3.56
CA PRO A 512 52.48 10.85 -3.24
C PRO A 512 51.70 10.27 -2.05
N GLY A 513 51.23 9.02 -2.17
CA GLY A 513 50.49 8.34 -1.10
C GLY A 513 48.97 8.53 -1.13
N MET A 514 48.43 9.27 -2.10
CA MET A 514 46.99 9.41 -2.30
C MET A 514 46.34 8.05 -2.65
N PRO A 515 45.24 7.65 -1.97
CA PRO A 515 44.61 6.36 -2.24
C PRO A 515 43.97 6.33 -3.63
N LYS A 516 43.89 5.13 -4.23
CA LYS A 516 43.19 4.93 -5.52
C LYS A 516 41.68 5.14 -5.40
N ILE A 517 41.13 4.87 -4.22
CA ILE A 517 39.72 4.98 -3.91
C ILE A 517 39.60 5.83 -2.64
N MET A 518 38.74 6.84 -2.69
CA MET A 518 38.37 7.65 -1.54
C MET A 518 36.91 7.40 -1.18
N THR A 519 36.62 7.37 0.11
CA THR A 519 35.26 7.25 0.64
C THR A 519 34.74 8.64 1.00
N ILE A 520 33.60 9.02 0.44
CA ILE A 520 32.96 10.31 0.65
C ILE A 520 31.61 10.08 1.33
N PRO A 521 31.29 10.79 2.43
CA PRO A 521 29.99 10.69 3.07
C PRO A 521 28.88 11.20 2.15
N PHE A 522 27.71 10.58 2.25
CA PHE A 522 26.55 11.03 1.50
C PHE A 522 26.06 12.40 1.96
N PRO A 523 25.48 13.19 1.04
CA PRO A 523 24.77 14.41 1.42
C PRO A 523 23.69 14.13 2.50
N PRO A 524 23.39 15.10 3.38
CA PRO A 524 22.41 14.92 4.46
C PRO A 524 21.08 14.33 3.99
N LEU A 525 20.49 14.88 2.92
CA LEU A 525 19.22 14.42 2.38
C LEU A 525 19.26 12.94 1.92
N VAL A 526 20.37 12.50 1.32
CA VAL A 526 20.55 11.10 0.92
C VAL A 526 20.62 10.19 2.15
N ARG A 527 21.34 10.62 3.19
CA ARG A 527 21.42 9.88 4.46
C ARG A 527 20.06 9.80 5.13
N GLU A 528 19.27 10.86 5.13
CA GLU A 528 17.91 10.88 5.68
C GLU A 528 17.00 9.89 4.94
N VAL A 529 17.02 9.88 3.60
CA VAL A 529 16.24 8.93 2.79
C VAL A 529 16.69 7.48 3.07
N ASN A 530 17.99 7.23 3.13
CA ASN A 530 18.57 5.93 3.46
C ASN A 530 18.21 5.48 4.89
N GLN A 531 18.23 6.39 5.86
CA GLN A 531 17.82 6.10 7.23
C GLN A 531 16.33 5.78 7.31
N SER A 532 15.48 6.55 6.61
CA SER A 532 14.04 6.27 6.54
C SER A 532 13.78 4.91 5.91
N SER A 533 14.40 4.59 4.77
CA SER A 533 14.20 3.30 4.09
C SER A 533 14.70 2.12 4.93
N THR A 534 15.80 2.31 5.67
CA THR A 534 16.35 1.31 6.61
C THR A 534 15.43 1.11 7.82
N GLY A 535 14.88 2.19 8.36
CA GLY A 535 13.88 2.12 9.44
C GLY A 535 12.59 1.43 9.00
N ASP A 536 12.09 1.77 7.82
CA ASP A 536 10.89 1.20 7.21
C ASP A 536 11.03 -0.30 6.96
N SER A 537 12.11 -0.70 6.29
CA SER A 537 12.38 -2.12 6.02
C SER A 537 12.49 -2.95 7.30
N LEU A 538 13.05 -2.38 8.38
CA LEU A 538 13.18 -3.07 9.65
C LEU A 538 11.84 -3.22 10.38
N TYR A 539 11.00 -2.18 10.40
CA TYR A 539 9.66 -2.27 10.99
C TYR A 539 8.77 -3.25 10.21
N TRP A 540 8.75 -3.18 8.88
CA TRP A 540 7.94 -4.10 8.06
C TRP A 540 8.45 -5.53 8.09
N THR A 541 9.74 -5.77 8.31
CA THR A 541 10.25 -7.11 8.59
C THR A 541 9.61 -7.70 9.84
N ALA A 542 9.45 -6.89 10.90
CA ALA A 542 8.78 -7.34 12.12
C ALA A 542 7.29 -7.62 11.90
N MET A 543 6.61 -6.83 11.06
CA MET A 543 5.20 -7.08 10.69
C MET A 543 5.05 -8.40 9.94
N CYS A 544 5.91 -8.68 8.94
CA CYS A 544 5.94 -9.97 8.27
C CYS A 544 6.15 -11.13 9.26
N GLN A 545 7.07 -10.97 10.23
CA GLN A 545 7.30 -11.99 11.27
C GLN A 545 6.07 -12.21 12.16
N MET A 546 5.34 -11.15 12.54
CA MET A 546 4.08 -11.29 13.28
C MET A 546 3.02 -12.01 12.45
N ASP A 547 2.85 -11.64 11.18
CA ASP A 547 1.87 -12.24 10.28
C ASP A 547 2.17 -13.73 9.99
N ARG A 548 3.39 -14.19 10.26
CA ARG A 548 3.82 -15.60 10.16
C ARG A 548 3.72 -16.37 11.48
N GLY A 549 3.31 -15.73 12.57
CA GLY A 549 3.37 -16.29 13.93
C GLY A 549 4.78 -16.43 14.50
N GLU A 550 5.80 -15.83 13.85
CA GLU A 550 7.21 -15.83 14.32
C GLU A 550 7.44 -14.74 15.38
N VAL A 551 6.60 -14.73 16.42
CA VAL A 551 6.51 -13.65 17.43
C VAL A 551 7.84 -13.37 18.14
N GLY A 552 8.64 -14.40 18.43
CA GLY A 552 9.96 -14.22 19.06
C GLY A 552 10.97 -13.49 18.16
N ALA A 553 10.93 -13.76 16.85
CA ALA A 553 11.74 -13.05 15.88
C ALA A 553 11.28 -11.58 15.77
N SER A 554 9.96 -11.36 15.75
CA SER A 554 9.38 -10.00 15.72
C SER A 554 9.78 -9.16 16.93
N ILE A 555 9.67 -9.70 18.15
CA ILE A 555 10.12 -9.06 19.40
C ILE A 555 11.56 -8.57 19.28
N THR A 556 12.46 -9.43 18.75
CA THR A 556 13.87 -9.11 18.55
C THR A 556 14.05 -8.00 17.50
N THR A 557 13.34 -8.08 16.38
CA THR A 557 13.39 -7.09 15.31
C THR A 557 12.88 -5.72 15.77
N LEU A 558 11.77 -5.66 16.52
CA LEU A 558 11.21 -4.42 17.07
C LEU A 558 12.14 -3.80 18.12
N ALA A 559 12.76 -4.60 18.99
CA ALA A 559 13.77 -4.10 19.92
C ALA A 559 14.99 -3.53 19.19
N ASN A 560 15.43 -4.18 18.11
CA ASN A 560 16.52 -3.70 17.26
C ASN A 560 16.17 -2.40 16.53
N TYR A 561 14.89 -2.24 16.13
CA TYR A 561 14.40 -0.98 15.56
C TYR A 561 14.57 0.16 16.56
N ARG A 562 14.01 0.02 17.77
CA ARG A 562 14.06 1.09 18.78
C ARG A 562 15.48 1.46 19.20
N ARG A 563 16.42 0.51 19.18
CA ARG A 563 17.84 0.79 19.45
C ARG A 563 18.50 1.64 18.36
N GLN A 564 18.14 1.41 17.10
CA GLN A 564 18.72 2.12 15.95
C GLN A 564 18.00 3.44 15.63
N TYR A 565 16.69 3.51 15.92
CA TYR A 565 15.81 4.61 15.57
C TYR A 565 14.93 5.00 16.77
N PRO A 566 15.52 5.49 17.87
CA PRO A 566 14.78 5.83 19.09
C PRO A 566 13.72 6.91 18.87
N ASP A 567 14.00 7.85 17.95
CA ASP A 567 13.10 8.93 17.55
C ASP A 567 12.50 8.68 16.16
N GLY A 568 12.59 7.44 15.68
CA GLY A 568 12.06 7.05 14.38
C GLY A 568 10.53 7.11 14.35
N LYS A 569 9.99 7.28 13.14
CA LYS A 569 8.54 7.39 12.92
C LYS A 569 7.72 6.17 13.38
N TRP A 570 8.37 5.02 13.60
CA TRP A 570 7.75 3.81 14.15
C TRP A 570 8.05 3.57 15.63
N LYS A 571 8.55 4.58 16.37
CA LYS A 571 8.86 4.47 17.81
C LYS A 571 7.69 3.86 18.59
N TYR A 572 6.54 4.54 18.61
CA TYR A 572 5.36 4.07 19.35
C TYR A 572 4.71 2.82 18.74
N PRO A 573 4.47 2.74 17.42
CA PRO A 573 3.95 1.53 16.79
C PRO A 573 4.80 0.29 17.12
N SER A 574 6.13 0.43 17.13
CA SER A 574 7.02 -0.67 17.46
C SER A 574 6.93 -1.11 18.93
N MET A 575 6.54 -0.24 19.86
CA MET A 575 6.32 -0.60 21.26
C MET A 575 4.99 -1.34 21.41
N VAL A 576 3.92 -0.82 20.80
CA VAL A 576 2.59 -1.44 20.87
C VAL A 576 2.58 -2.82 20.21
N SER A 577 3.14 -2.96 19.00
CA SER A 577 3.26 -4.26 18.35
C SER A 577 4.19 -5.23 19.12
N HIS A 578 5.20 -4.71 19.83
CA HIS A 578 6.04 -5.54 20.68
C HIS A 578 5.26 -6.05 21.90
N ALA A 579 4.44 -5.21 22.53
CA ALA A 579 3.55 -5.62 23.61
C ALA A 579 2.55 -6.69 23.13
N GLU A 580 1.92 -6.50 21.96
CA GLU A 580 1.05 -7.52 21.36
C GLU A 580 1.78 -8.85 21.13
N ALA A 581 3.01 -8.82 20.61
CA ALA A 581 3.80 -10.03 20.41
C ALA A 581 4.19 -10.71 21.74
N LEU A 582 4.43 -9.94 22.81
CA LEU A 582 4.65 -10.48 24.16
C LEU A 582 3.40 -11.14 24.73
N LEU A 583 2.21 -10.54 24.53
CA LEU A 583 0.93 -11.11 24.94
C LEU A 583 0.65 -12.45 24.25
N GLN A 584 1.03 -12.59 22.97
CA GLN A 584 0.94 -13.86 22.24
C GLN A 584 1.90 -14.93 22.79
N GLN A 585 2.97 -14.55 23.49
CA GLN A 585 3.86 -15.46 24.22
C GLN A 585 3.49 -15.62 25.70
N GLU A 586 2.31 -15.13 26.12
CA GLU A 586 1.85 -15.16 27.51
C GLU A 586 2.76 -14.40 28.48
N ARG A 587 3.57 -13.45 27.98
CA ARG A 587 4.48 -12.61 28.77
C ARG A 587 3.80 -11.29 29.17
N THR A 588 2.75 -11.38 29.98
CA THR A 588 1.91 -10.23 30.36
C THR A 588 2.69 -9.12 31.06
N GLU A 589 3.53 -9.43 32.05
CA GLU A 589 4.30 -8.42 32.79
C GLU A 589 5.22 -7.60 31.88
N ASP A 590 5.92 -8.27 30.94
CA ASP A 590 6.77 -7.61 29.97
C ASP A 590 5.95 -6.72 29.01
N ALA A 591 4.74 -7.16 28.64
CA ALA A 591 3.84 -6.38 27.79
C ALA A 591 3.35 -5.11 28.50
N ILE A 592 2.99 -5.21 29.78
CA ILE A 592 2.63 -4.06 30.62
C ILE A 592 3.80 -3.07 30.68
N ALA A 593 5.02 -3.55 30.96
CA ALA A 593 6.20 -2.70 31.01
C ALA A 593 6.50 -1.99 29.68
N MET A 594 6.20 -2.64 28.55
CA MET A 594 6.34 -2.04 27.21
C MET A 594 5.26 -0.98 26.95
N LEU A 595 4.00 -1.24 27.33
CA LEU A 595 2.90 -0.30 27.17
C LEU A 595 3.06 0.92 28.07
N GLN A 596 3.58 0.77 29.29
CA GLN A 596 3.91 1.91 30.17
C GLN A 596 4.93 2.85 29.50
N GLN A 597 5.92 2.31 28.79
CA GLN A 597 6.86 3.12 28.00
C GLN A 597 6.19 3.82 26.81
N ALA A 598 5.18 3.20 26.21
CA ALA A 598 4.44 3.78 25.10
C ALA A 598 3.37 4.80 25.54
N ASN A 599 2.97 4.82 26.82
CA ASN A 599 1.97 5.74 27.36
C ASN A 599 2.56 7.15 27.58
N GLN A 600 2.88 7.82 26.48
CA GLN A 600 3.48 9.16 26.46
C GLN A 600 2.53 10.15 25.81
N ASP A 601 2.61 11.42 26.19
CA ASP A 601 1.74 12.49 25.66
C ASP A 601 1.95 12.76 24.17
N ASP A 602 3.15 12.51 23.65
CA ASP A 602 3.49 12.65 22.24
C ASP A 602 3.18 11.38 21.41
N ASN A 603 2.58 10.34 22.01
CA ASN A 603 2.13 9.16 21.29
C ASN A 603 0.74 9.41 20.68
N PRO A 604 0.59 9.41 19.34
CA PRO A 604 -0.71 9.58 18.69
C PRO A 604 -1.72 8.47 19.03
N GLU A 605 -1.24 7.31 19.51
CA GLU A 605 -2.07 6.18 19.93
C GLU A 605 -2.12 6.04 21.47
N LYS A 606 -1.87 7.12 22.23
CA LYS A 606 -1.87 7.09 23.70
C LYS A 606 -3.15 6.50 24.29
N GLN A 607 -4.32 6.86 23.75
CA GLN A 607 -5.61 6.35 24.23
C GLN A 607 -5.69 4.82 24.09
N ARG A 608 -5.23 4.27 22.96
CA ARG A 608 -5.13 2.83 22.75
C ARG A 608 -4.25 2.15 23.79
N VAL A 609 -3.08 2.74 24.05
CA VAL A 609 -2.12 2.22 25.02
C VAL A 609 -2.70 2.22 26.43
N ALA A 610 -3.40 3.30 26.82
CA ALA A 610 -4.05 3.41 28.12
C ALA A 610 -5.10 2.29 28.30
N LEU A 611 -5.99 2.09 27.32
CA LEU A 611 -6.99 1.03 27.40
C LEU A 611 -6.37 -0.37 27.46
N MET A 612 -5.29 -0.61 26.71
CA MET A 612 -4.57 -1.89 26.79
C MET A 612 -3.94 -2.10 28.17
N LEU A 613 -3.41 -1.04 28.80
CA LEU A 613 -2.86 -1.13 30.16
C LEU A 613 -3.95 -1.44 31.18
N ASP A 614 -5.04 -0.68 31.17
CA ASP A 614 -6.15 -0.84 32.12
C ASP A 614 -6.72 -2.27 32.03
N ALA A 615 -6.90 -2.78 30.80
CA ALA A 615 -7.36 -4.14 30.55
C ALA A 615 -6.45 -5.23 31.12
N LEU A 616 -5.13 -5.08 30.98
CA LEU A 616 -4.17 -6.07 31.48
C LEU A 616 -4.05 -6.02 33.01
N GLN A 617 -4.07 -4.82 33.58
CA GLN A 617 -4.00 -4.63 35.03
C GLN A 617 -5.25 -5.16 35.74
N ALA A 618 -6.43 -4.96 35.15
CA ALA A 618 -7.68 -5.52 35.67
C ALA A 618 -7.77 -7.05 35.56
N SER A 619 -6.93 -7.70 34.75
CA SER A 619 -6.91 -9.16 34.58
C SER A 619 -5.99 -9.88 35.59
N ASP A 620 -5.11 -9.13 36.26
CA ASP A 620 -4.16 -9.65 37.28
C ASP A 620 -4.73 -9.57 38.72
N GLU A 621 -5.84 -8.84 38.92
CA GLU A 621 -6.64 -8.80 40.16
C GLU A 621 -7.69 -9.91 40.20
#